data_AF-A0A8H7JDE2-F1
#
_entry.id   AF-A0A8H7JDE2-F1
#
_cell.length_a   1.000
_cell.length_b   1.000
_cell.length_c   1.000
_cell.angle_alpha   90.00
_cell.angle_beta   90.00
_cell.angle_gamma   90.00
#
_symmetry.space_group_name_H-M   'P 1'
#
loop_
_entity.id
_entity.type
_entity.pdbx_description
1 polymer ?
#
loop_
_entity_poly.entity_id
_entity_poly.type
_entity_poly.pdbx_seq_one_letter_code
_entity_poly.pdbx_strand_id
1 'polypeptide(L)'
;MRGLIAATALLAGVHAAVDPIVIKGSKFFYKNNGTQFFMKGVAYQQEVNSNTTSADADDINITDPLADSTACKRDIEYLKKLKTNTIRVYAIDPKKDHKDCMNALADAGIYVVADLSEPGNSINRDDAEWTTTLYSRYTSVIDELMQYDNTLGFFAGNEVSNQPNNTLASAFVKAAVRDSKAYIKSKNYRSVGVGYATNDDADIRENLANFFDCGNSDEAIDFWGYNIYSWCGDSSFKESGFDVRTKEFEKYNVPVFFAEYGCNTPRPRLFTEVGALYGDEMTGVWSGGIVYMYFEEANEFGLATVKDGKVTTNKDFDNLSKEIAKATPSGVKMADYKPSNTAAASCPKVTAGTWEAESSPLPPTANAQLCSCMMDTLSCVVADKTDEDDFGDMFGFVCGLKDGQYCAGINRNITSGAYGSYGMCSAKEQLSFAVNAYAKAVSGGCSFKGKATTKSATASPTASGCSNLLKEVGAAGTGSVTSAPQASGSASGSGSNSTGAASGLMVPSLNSGAMGLYLLGAVASGMAMILL
;
A
#
# COMPACT_ATOMS: atom_id res chain seq x y z
N MET A 1 40.35 -55.53 11.22
CA MET A 1 39.91 -54.29 10.52
C MET A 1 38.48 -54.00 10.96
N ARG A 2 38.29 -52.96 11.77
CA ARG A 2 36.97 -52.48 12.21
C ARG A 2 36.54 -51.39 11.22
N GLY A 3 35.49 -51.64 10.45
CA GLY A 3 34.89 -50.63 9.57
C GLY A 3 33.91 -49.77 10.37
N LEU A 4 34.26 -48.50 10.60
CA LEU A 4 33.29 -47.48 11.00
C LEU A 4 32.51 -47.06 9.73
N ILE A 5 31.21 -47.27 9.73
CA ILE A 5 30.30 -46.58 8.80
C ILE A 5 29.88 -45.30 9.49
N ALA A 6 30.41 -44.16 9.02
CA ALA A 6 29.97 -42.84 9.43
C ALA A 6 28.66 -42.52 8.71
N ALA A 7 27.57 -42.43 9.47
CA ALA A 7 26.30 -41.89 8.97
C ALA A 7 26.37 -40.36 9.02
N THR A 8 26.66 -39.75 7.88
CA THR A 8 26.56 -38.30 7.71
C THR A 8 25.09 -37.93 7.62
N ALA A 9 24.51 -37.44 8.72
CA ALA A 9 23.18 -36.83 8.68
C ALA A 9 23.26 -35.51 7.91
N LEU A 10 22.72 -35.47 6.69
CA LEU A 10 22.36 -34.22 6.04
C LEU A 10 21.21 -33.59 6.83
N LEU A 11 21.55 -32.72 7.79
CA LEU A 11 20.64 -31.68 8.23
C LEU A 11 20.52 -30.68 7.07
N ALA A 12 19.63 -30.97 6.12
CA ALA A 12 19.07 -29.91 5.30
C ALA A 12 18.41 -28.95 6.30
N GLY A 13 19.02 -27.78 6.50
CA GLY A 13 18.44 -26.73 7.32
C GLY A 13 17.06 -26.42 6.76
N VAL A 14 16.02 -26.89 7.43
CA VAL A 14 14.67 -26.40 7.18
C VAL A 14 14.71 -24.98 7.71
N HIS A 15 14.99 -24.00 6.84
CA HIS A 15 14.71 -22.61 7.10
C HIS A 15 13.23 -22.54 7.44
N ALA A 16 12.90 -22.42 8.72
CA ALA A 16 11.53 -22.21 9.13
C ALA A 16 11.14 -20.83 8.59
N ALA A 17 10.19 -20.80 7.65
CA ALA A 17 9.66 -19.55 7.14
C ALA A 17 9.19 -18.68 8.33
N VAL A 18 9.53 -17.39 8.29
CA VAL A 18 9.11 -16.40 9.27
C VAL A 18 7.57 -16.41 9.38
N ASP A 19 7.04 -16.41 10.60
CA ASP A 19 5.60 -16.56 10.85
C ASP A 19 4.82 -15.30 10.42
N PRO A 20 4.00 -15.34 9.35
CA PRO A 20 3.37 -14.13 8.84
C PRO A 20 2.53 -13.38 9.90
N ILE A 21 2.48 -12.05 9.79
CA ILE A 21 1.60 -11.24 10.63
C ILE A 21 0.20 -11.17 10.03
N VAL A 22 -0.82 -11.32 10.88
CA VAL A 22 -2.24 -11.20 10.53
C VAL A 22 -2.95 -10.20 11.45
N ILE A 23 -4.05 -9.64 10.95
CA ILE A 23 -4.89 -8.69 11.70
C ILE A 23 -6.12 -9.42 12.22
N LYS A 24 -6.48 -9.17 13.49
CA LYS A 24 -7.77 -9.54 14.06
C LYS A 24 -8.27 -8.39 14.91
N GLY A 25 -9.36 -7.74 14.51
CA GLY A 25 -9.81 -6.49 15.13
C GLY A 25 -8.69 -5.45 15.13
N SER A 26 -8.56 -4.71 16.22
CA SER A 26 -7.55 -3.65 16.36
C SER A 26 -6.13 -4.12 16.75
N LYS A 27 -5.77 -5.39 16.52
CA LYS A 27 -4.45 -5.93 16.92
C LYS A 27 -3.82 -6.82 15.85
N PHE A 28 -2.49 -6.78 15.80
CA PHE A 28 -1.66 -7.68 15.00
C PHE A 28 -1.28 -8.94 15.77
N PHE A 29 -1.17 -10.08 15.09
CA PHE A 29 -0.77 -11.36 15.67
C PHE A 29 0.16 -12.11 14.73
N TYR A 30 1.09 -12.87 15.30
CA TYR A 30 1.76 -13.93 14.56
C TYR A 30 0.76 -15.02 14.20
N LYS A 31 0.69 -15.41 12.93
CA LYS A 31 -0.34 -16.30 12.40
C LYS A 31 -0.33 -17.68 13.05
N ASN A 32 0.85 -18.29 13.22
CA ASN A 32 0.97 -19.68 13.66
C ASN A 32 0.95 -19.81 15.19
N ASN A 33 1.68 -18.97 15.92
CA ASN A 33 1.77 -19.07 17.39
C ASN A 33 0.72 -18.23 18.15
N GLY A 34 0.04 -17.30 17.45
CA GLY A 34 -1.04 -16.47 17.96
C GLY A 34 -0.63 -15.44 19.03
N THR A 35 0.64 -15.17 19.30
CA THR A 35 1.02 -14.04 20.17
C THR A 35 0.73 -12.72 19.48
N GLN A 36 0.26 -11.73 20.24
CA GLN A 36 0.15 -10.37 19.74
C GLN A 36 1.53 -9.85 19.29
N PHE A 37 1.54 -9.21 18.14
CA PHE A 37 2.71 -8.55 17.58
C PHE A 37 2.67 -7.06 17.93
N PHE A 38 3.74 -6.56 18.52
CA PHE A 38 3.97 -5.14 18.73
C PHE A 38 5.17 -4.72 17.88
N MET A 39 4.99 -3.70 17.04
CA MET A 39 6.05 -3.14 16.22
C MET A 39 7.07 -2.46 17.10
N LYS A 40 8.34 -2.86 16.95
CA LYS A 40 9.53 -2.14 17.41
C LYS A 40 10.31 -1.78 16.16
N GLY A 41 9.96 -0.64 15.59
CA GLY A 41 10.35 -0.31 14.23
C GLY A 41 11.44 0.74 14.11
N VAL A 42 12.10 0.75 12.96
CA VAL A 42 12.97 1.83 12.50
C VAL A 42 12.66 2.11 11.03
N ALA A 43 12.47 3.37 10.67
CA ALA A 43 12.34 3.82 9.29
C ALA A 43 13.69 3.63 8.58
N TYR A 44 13.71 2.91 7.46
CA TYR A 44 14.92 2.42 6.80
C TYR A 44 14.89 2.78 5.32
N GLN A 45 15.23 4.03 5.02
CA GLN A 45 15.31 4.58 3.68
C GLN A 45 16.32 5.73 3.69
N GLN A 46 17.21 5.81 2.72
CA GLN A 46 17.98 7.03 2.48
C GLN A 46 17.13 8.04 1.70
N GLU A 47 17.37 9.32 1.94
CA GLU A 47 16.75 10.40 1.18
C GLU A 47 17.01 10.25 -0.32
N VAL A 48 16.13 10.87 -1.11
CA VAL A 48 16.27 10.90 -2.56
C VAL A 48 17.54 11.67 -2.92
N ASN A 49 18.40 11.06 -3.72
CA ASN A 49 19.60 11.71 -4.24
C ASN A 49 19.23 12.70 -5.35
N SER A 50 18.64 13.84 -5.01
CA SER A 50 18.41 14.92 -5.98
C SER A 50 19.62 15.86 -6.02
N ASN A 51 20.57 15.57 -6.91
CA ASN A 51 21.55 16.58 -7.36
C ASN A 51 20.94 17.55 -8.39
N THR A 52 19.63 17.49 -8.60
CA THR A 52 18.91 18.21 -9.64
C THR A 52 17.70 18.92 -9.05
N THR A 53 17.53 20.18 -9.41
CA THR A 53 16.29 20.95 -9.21
C THR A 53 15.19 20.51 -10.18
N SER A 54 15.23 19.27 -10.68
CA SER A 54 14.33 18.78 -11.73
C SER A 54 12.96 18.49 -11.14
N ALA A 55 11.93 19.10 -11.73
CA ALA A 55 10.53 18.88 -11.39
C ALA A 55 9.92 17.66 -12.12
N ASP A 56 10.72 16.94 -12.92
CA ASP A 56 10.26 15.78 -13.68
C ASP A 56 10.36 14.50 -12.84
N ALA A 57 9.25 13.77 -12.74
CA ALA A 57 9.16 12.52 -12.00
C ALA A 57 10.12 11.44 -12.54
N ASP A 58 10.46 11.50 -13.83
CA ASP A 58 11.36 10.55 -14.51
C ASP A 58 12.84 10.72 -14.13
N ASP A 59 13.22 11.85 -13.54
CA ASP A 59 14.59 12.17 -13.12
C ASP A 59 14.84 11.93 -11.62
N ILE A 60 13.82 11.52 -10.87
CA ILE A 60 13.91 11.27 -9.43
C ILE A 60 14.54 9.90 -9.19
N ASN A 61 15.77 9.89 -8.69
CA ASN A 61 16.48 8.66 -8.37
C ASN A 61 16.33 8.29 -6.89
N ILE A 62 15.41 7.36 -6.61
CA ILE A 62 15.25 6.77 -5.28
C ILE A 62 16.43 5.83 -4.95
N THR A 63 16.87 5.84 -3.69
CA THR A 63 17.76 4.78 -3.19
C THR A 63 16.90 3.67 -2.63
N ASP A 64 16.84 2.51 -3.32
CA ASP A 64 16.15 1.32 -2.81
C ASP A 64 17.05 0.55 -1.83
N PRO A 65 16.73 0.54 -0.53
CA PRO A 65 17.57 -0.08 0.48
C PRO A 65 17.39 -1.61 0.56
N LEU A 66 16.35 -2.17 -0.08
CA LEU A 66 16.07 -3.59 -0.11
C LEU A 66 16.72 -4.28 -1.31
N ALA A 67 17.06 -3.54 -2.37
CA ALA A 67 17.76 -4.06 -3.53
C ALA A 67 19.30 -4.18 -3.36
N ASP A 68 19.89 -3.54 -2.34
CA ASP A 68 21.31 -3.69 -2.00
C ASP A 68 21.52 -4.72 -0.87
N SER A 69 21.70 -5.98 -1.26
CA SER A 69 21.95 -7.11 -0.35
C SER A 69 23.13 -6.88 0.59
N THR A 70 24.19 -6.20 0.15
CA THR A 70 25.40 -5.99 0.96
C THR A 70 25.14 -4.92 2.03
N ALA A 71 24.55 -3.79 1.64
CA ALA A 71 24.18 -2.74 2.58
C ALA A 71 23.12 -3.24 3.58
N CYS A 72 22.08 -3.92 3.11
CA CYS A 72 21.02 -4.48 3.95
C CYS A 72 21.57 -5.45 5.01
N LYS A 73 22.39 -6.44 4.61
CA LYS A 73 23.00 -7.39 5.58
C LYS A 73 23.90 -6.72 6.60
N ARG A 74 24.66 -5.69 6.19
CA ARG A 74 25.47 -4.88 7.11
C ARG A 74 24.58 -4.18 8.15
N ASP A 75 23.48 -3.57 7.70
CA ASP A 75 22.62 -2.74 8.56
C ASP A 75 21.72 -3.57 9.48
N ILE A 76 21.32 -4.79 9.06
CA ILE A 76 20.60 -5.76 9.89
C ILE A 76 21.32 -6.03 11.22
N GLU A 77 22.66 -6.08 11.23
CA GLU A 77 23.43 -6.29 12.46
C GLU A 77 23.27 -5.14 13.47
N TYR A 78 22.93 -3.93 13.02
CA TYR A 78 22.64 -2.79 13.88
C TYR A 78 21.17 -2.73 14.26
N LEU A 79 20.25 -3.05 13.33
CA LEU A 79 18.82 -3.19 13.62
C LEU A 79 18.57 -4.24 14.72
N LYS A 80 19.29 -5.37 14.70
CA LYS A 80 19.25 -6.38 15.78
C LYS A 80 19.65 -5.82 17.15
N LYS A 81 20.65 -4.91 17.21
CA LYS A 81 21.07 -4.26 18.47
C LYS A 81 20.01 -3.29 19.01
N LEU A 82 19.14 -2.79 18.15
CA LEU A 82 17.96 -1.99 18.52
C LEU A 82 16.72 -2.86 18.82
N LYS A 83 16.86 -4.20 18.80
CA LYS A 83 15.73 -5.13 18.91
C LYS A 83 14.62 -4.84 17.88
N THR A 84 14.98 -4.30 16.73
CA THR A 84 14.05 -3.99 15.65
C THR A 84 13.40 -5.27 15.16
N ASN A 85 12.07 -5.26 15.01
CA ASN A 85 11.31 -6.34 14.37
C ASN A 85 10.51 -5.85 13.17
N THR A 86 10.52 -4.55 12.88
CA THR A 86 9.79 -3.95 11.75
C THR A 86 10.66 -2.86 11.13
N ILE A 87 10.72 -2.77 9.81
CA ILE A 87 11.21 -1.58 9.13
C ILE A 87 10.10 -0.98 8.28
N ARG A 88 10.09 0.36 8.19
CA ARG A 88 9.31 1.06 7.19
C ARG A 88 10.22 1.45 6.03
N VAL A 89 9.82 1.11 4.82
CA VAL A 89 10.47 1.56 3.58
C VAL A 89 9.49 2.43 2.80
N TYR A 90 9.95 3.59 2.35
CA TYR A 90 9.09 4.59 1.70
C TYR A 90 9.08 4.45 0.19
N ALA A 91 10.11 3.83 -0.39
CA ALA A 91 10.21 3.61 -1.83
C ALA A 91 11.12 2.41 -2.13
N ILE A 92 10.62 1.49 -2.94
CA ILE A 92 11.39 0.42 -3.59
C ILE A 92 11.26 0.52 -5.11
N ASP A 93 12.18 -0.10 -5.84
CA ASP A 93 12.07 -0.30 -7.28
C ASP A 93 11.55 -1.73 -7.54
N PRO A 94 10.26 -1.92 -7.88
CA PRO A 94 9.68 -3.25 -8.05
C PRO A 94 10.25 -4.04 -9.22
N LYS A 95 11.17 -3.47 -10.02
CA LYS A 95 11.89 -4.17 -11.10
C LYS A 95 13.18 -4.83 -10.62
N LYS A 96 13.66 -4.53 -9.41
CA LYS A 96 14.86 -5.11 -8.82
C LYS A 96 14.54 -6.36 -8.00
N ASP A 97 15.56 -7.19 -7.78
CA ASP A 97 15.46 -8.39 -6.94
C ASP A 97 15.68 -8.04 -5.47
N HIS A 98 14.66 -8.27 -4.63
CA HIS A 98 14.73 -8.02 -3.18
C HIS A 98 14.95 -9.29 -2.36
N LYS A 99 15.03 -10.46 -3.01
CA LYS A 99 14.99 -11.76 -2.34
C LYS A 99 16.04 -11.92 -1.27
N ASP A 100 17.25 -11.47 -1.58
CA ASP A 100 18.42 -11.63 -0.72
C ASP A 100 18.31 -10.82 0.58
N CYS A 101 17.85 -9.57 0.49
CA CYS A 101 17.63 -8.71 1.66
C CYS A 101 16.39 -9.14 2.45
N MET A 102 15.27 -9.44 1.76
CA MET A 102 14.03 -9.88 2.41
C MET A 102 14.23 -11.18 3.19
N ASN A 103 15.00 -12.14 2.65
CA ASN A 103 15.37 -13.36 3.38
C ASN A 103 16.28 -13.06 4.58
N ALA A 104 17.25 -12.16 4.45
CA ALA A 104 18.11 -11.77 5.56
C ALA A 104 17.32 -11.06 6.68
N LEU A 105 16.35 -10.23 6.33
CA LEU A 105 15.41 -9.60 7.26
C LEU A 105 14.54 -10.67 7.95
N ALA A 106 13.99 -11.62 7.19
CA ALA A 106 13.20 -12.72 7.72
C ALA A 106 14.00 -13.59 8.71
N ASP A 107 15.25 -13.93 8.39
CA ASP A 107 16.17 -14.68 9.25
C ASP A 107 16.48 -13.91 10.55
N ALA A 108 16.46 -12.58 10.50
CA ALA A 108 16.59 -11.70 11.67
C ALA A 108 15.27 -11.46 12.42
N GLY A 109 14.14 -11.98 11.93
CA GLY A 109 12.81 -11.76 12.49
C GLY A 109 12.25 -10.35 12.26
N ILE A 110 12.70 -9.67 11.19
CA ILE A 110 12.32 -8.31 10.82
C ILE A 110 11.30 -8.34 9.68
N TYR A 111 10.19 -7.65 9.89
CA TYR A 111 9.10 -7.44 8.95
C TYR A 111 9.21 -6.10 8.23
N VAL A 112 8.57 -5.99 7.07
CA VAL A 112 8.57 -4.77 6.25
C VAL A 112 7.14 -4.24 6.13
N VAL A 113 6.92 -2.98 6.50
CA VAL A 113 5.78 -2.19 6.04
C VAL A 113 6.28 -1.26 4.95
N ALA A 114 5.65 -1.28 3.78
CA ALA A 114 6.12 -0.54 2.61
C ALA A 114 5.08 0.45 2.12
N ASP A 115 5.51 1.67 1.81
CA ASP A 115 4.68 2.61 1.06
C ASP A 115 4.59 2.15 -0.41
N LEU A 116 3.39 2.25 -1.01
CA LEU A 116 3.15 1.81 -2.40
C LEU A 116 3.60 2.85 -3.43
N SER A 117 3.62 4.11 -3.02
CA SER A 117 4.07 5.24 -3.82
C SER A 117 5.60 5.35 -3.87
N GLU A 118 6.09 6.32 -4.63
CA GLU A 118 7.43 6.88 -4.50
C GLU A 118 7.36 8.39 -4.80
N PRO A 119 8.40 9.16 -4.45
CA PRO A 119 8.55 10.52 -4.97
C PRO A 119 8.44 10.54 -6.50
N GLY A 120 7.61 11.44 -7.03
CA GLY A 120 7.28 11.50 -8.47
C GLY A 120 6.07 10.65 -8.88
N ASN A 121 5.83 9.50 -8.23
CA ASN A 121 4.67 8.63 -8.49
C ASN A 121 3.83 8.43 -7.22
N SER A 122 3.14 9.50 -6.82
CA SER A 122 2.25 9.53 -5.66
C SER A 122 1.01 10.37 -5.95
N ILE A 123 -0.03 10.26 -5.12
CA ILE A 123 -1.19 11.15 -5.19
C ILE A 123 -0.73 12.55 -4.80
N ASN A 124 -0.77 13.49 -5.75
CA ASN A 124 -0.44 14.89 -5.49
C ASN A 124 -1.54 15.51 -4.61
N ARG A 125 -1.17 16.03 -3.45
CA ARG A 125 -2.14 16.61 -2.51
C ARG A 125 -2.87 17.85 -3.02
N ASP A 126 -2.21 18.64 -3.87
CA ASP A 126 -2.72 19.92 -4.36
C ASP A 126 -3.50 19.77 -5.69
N ASP A 127 -3.30 18.65 -6.37
CA ASP A 127 -4.03 18.25 -7.58
C ASP A 127 -4.26 16.74 -7.56
N ALA A 128 -5.18 16.32 -6.68
CA ALA A 128 -5.34 14.91 -6.33
C ALA A 128 -5.97 14.10 -7.46
N GLU A 129 -5.24 13.05 -7.84
CA GLU A 129 -5.68 12.09 -8.85
C GLU A 129 -5.38 10.67 -8.41
N TRP A 130 -6.25 9.74 -8.82
CA TRP A 130 -5.98 8.31 -8.83
C TRP A 130 -6.01 7.84 -10.28
N THR A 131 -4.90 7.35 -10.79
CA THR A 131 -4.74 7.08 -12.23
C THR A 131 -4.31 5.65 -12.48
N THR A 132 -4.45 5.19 -13.72
CA THR A 132 -3.93 3.89 -14.15
C THR A 132 -2.41 3.77 -13.98
N THR A 133 -1.67 4.89 -14.09
CA THR A 133 -0.23 4.95 -13.80
C THR A 133 0.07 4.68 -12.32
N LEU A 134 -0.61 5.39 -11.42
CA LEU A 134 -0.44 5.17 -9.97
C LEU A 134 -0.89 3.77 -9.55
N TYR A 135 -2.00 3.29 -10.10
CA TYR A 135 -2.45 1.91 -9.88
C TYR A 135 -1.41 0.88 -10.34
N SER A 136 -0.81 1.07 -11.53
CA SER A 136 0.27 0.20 -12.03
C SER A 136 1.48 0.25 -11.11
N ARG A 137 1.87 1.42 -10.59
CA ARG A 137 2.95 1.56 -9.62
C ARG A 137 2.66 0.74 -8.36
N TYR A 138 1.49 0.96 -7.75
CA TYR A 138 1.09 0.33 -6.49
C TYR A 138 1.02 -1.19 -6.62
N THR A 139 0.38 -1.68 -7.69
CA THR A 139 0.25 -3.12 -7.94
C THR A 139 1.58 -3.80 -8.27
N SER A 140 2.56 -3.08 -8.84
CA SER A 140 3.90 -3.61 -9.07
C SER A 140 4.67 -3.80 -7.77
N VAL A 141 4.57 -2.84 -6.83
CA VAL A 141 5.16 -2.97 -5.48
C VAL A 141 4.51 -4.12 -4.71
N ILE A 142 3.17 -4.26 -4.81
CA ILE A 142 2.45 -5.39 -4.21
C ILE A 142 2.94 -6.72 -4.79
N ASP A 143 2.99 -6.86 -6.12
CA ASP A 143 3.43 -8.12 -6.77
C ASP A 143 4.83 -8.53 -6.33
N GLU A 144 5.76 -7.57 -6.23
CA GLU A 144 7.12 -7.85 -5.80
C GLU A 144 7.18 -8.26 -4.32
N LEU A 145 6.59 -7.48 -3.42
CA LEU A 145 6.72 -7.72 -1.98
C LEU A 145 5.83 -8.84 -1.43
N MET A 146 4.75 -9.20 -2.13
CA MET A 146 3.86 -10.30 -1.71
C MET A 146 4.47 -11.71 -1.86
N GLN A 147 5.67 -11.80 -2.44
CA GLN A 147 6.46 -13.03 -2.49
C GLN A 147 7.08 -13.40 -1.13
N TYR A 148 7.15 -12.46 -0.18
CA TYR A 148 7.87 -12.62 1.09
C TYR A 148 6.93 -12.65 2.29
N ASP A 149 7.10 -13.65 3.16
CA ASP A 149 6.25 -13.85 4.34
C ASP A 149 6.42 -12.76 5.41
N ASN A 150 7.57 -12.07 5.42
CA ASN A 150 7.82 -10.93 6.30
C ASN A 150 7.30 -9.58 5.77
N THR A 151 6.56 -9.55 4.66
CA THR A 151 5.78 -8.36 4.28
C THR A 151 4.57 -8.22 5.19
N LEU A 152 4.58 -7.18 6.05
CA LEU A 152 3.57 -6.94 7.08
C LEU A 152 2.31 -6.29 6.49
N GLY A 153 2.50 -5.32 5.61
CA GLY A 153 1.42 -4.55 5.01
C GLY A 153 1.93 -3.37 4.19
N PHE A 154 0.99 -2.62 3.63
CA PHE A 154 1.28 -1.54 2.70
C PHE A 154 0.62 -0.23 3.12
N PHE A 155 1.30 0.90 2.93
CA PHE A 155 0.66 2.23 2.99
C PHE A 155 0.25 2.67 1.58
N ALA A 156 -1.05 2.94 1.40
CA ALA A 156 -1.57 3.49 0.13
C ALA A 156 -1.40 5.01 0.00
N GLY A 157 -0.93 5.66 1.06
CA GLY A 157 -0.61 7.08 1.08
C GLY A 157 0.07 7.45 2.39
N ASN A 158 0.87 8.51 2.34
CA ASN A 158 1.57 9.09 3.47
C ASN A 158 1.39 10.61 3.45
N GLU A 159 0.67 11.15 4.44
CA GLU A 159 0.46 12.60 4.61
C GLU A 159 0.04 13.31 3.31
N VAL A 160 -0.87 12.68 2.57
CA VAL A 160 -1.40 13.24 1.33
C VAL A 160 -2.21 14.47 1.71
N SER A 161 -3.36 14.27 2.38
CA SER A 161 -3.99 15.36 3.11
C SER A 161 -3.20 15.62 4.38
N ASN A 162 -2.67 16.84 4.53
CA ASN A 162 -1.85 17.24 5.67
C ASN A 162 -2.24 18.61 6.26
N GLN A 163 -3.22 19.31 5.67
CA GLN A 163 -3.77 20.58 6.15
C GLN A 163 -5.23 20.77 5.65
N PRO A 164 -6.02 21.69 6.24
CA PRO A 164 -7.45 21.84 5.91
C PRO A 164 -7.77 22.04 4.42
N ASN A 165 -6.91 22.73 3.66
CA ASN A 165 -7.13 23.08 2.26
C ASN A 165 -6.85 21.94 1.26
N ASN A 166 -6.41 20.76 1.69
CA ASN A 166 -6.19 19.61 0.81
C ASN A 166 -6.85 18.31 1.30
N THR A 167 -7.88 18.42 2.14
CA THR A 167 -8.63 17.27 2.66
C THR A 167 -9.30 16.44 1.54
N LEU A 168 -9.67 17.07 0.42
CA LEU A 168 -10.23 16.42 -0.78
C LEU A 168 -9.38 15.25 -1.28
N ALA A 169 -8.04 15.33 -1.16
CA ALA A 169 -7.13 14.29 -1.61
C ALA A 169 -7.36 12.93 -0.90
N SER A 170 -7.93 12.95 0.31
CA SER A 170 -8.26 11.74 1.09
C SER A 170 -9.21 10.80 0.35
N ALA A 171 -10.13 11.31 -0.48
CA ALA A 171 -11.03 10.47 -1.27
C ALA A 171 -10.28 9.61 -2.30
N PHE A 172 -9.22 10.15 -2.92
CA PHE A 172 -8.37 9.43 -3.86
C PHE A 172 -7.48 8.39 -3.17
N VAL A 173 -6.96 8.72 -1.99
CA VAL A 173 -6.23 7.74 -1.17
C VAL A 173 -7.14 6.59 -0.77
N LYS A 174 -8.39 6.86 -0.36
CA LYS A 174 -9.35 5.81 -0.01
C LYS A 174 -9.74 4.94 -1.22
N ALA A 175 -9.82 5.52 -2.42
CA ALA A 175 -9.93 4.74 -3.66
C ALA A 175 -8.68 3.87 -3.92
N ALA A 176 -7.48 4.38 -3.65
CA ALA A 176 -6.24 3.61 -3.77
C ALA A 176 -6.17 2.43 -2.77
N VAL A 177 -6.66 2.64 -1.54
CA VAL A 177 -6.84 1.57 -0.53
C VAL A 177 -7.77 0.48 -1.06
N ARG A 178 -8.98 0.86 -1.48
CA ARG A 178 -9.98 -0.05 -2.06
C ARG A 178 -9.39 -0.89 -3.20
N ASP A 179 -8.76 -0.22 -4.16
CA ASP A 179 -8.26 -0.85 -5.38
C ASP A 179 -7.04 -1.75 -5.10
N SER A 180 -6.16 -1.36 -4.18
CA SER A 180 -5.02 -2.20 -3.74
C SER A 180 -5.49 -3.47 -3.03
N LYS A 181 -6.48 -3.36 -2.12
CA LYS A 181 -7.09 -4.50 -1.44
C LYS A 181 -7.79 -5.44 -2.42
N ALA A 182 -8.55 -4.88 -3.36
CA ALA A 182 -9.19 -5.65 -4.42
C ALA A 182 -8.16 -6.39 -5.30
N TYR A 183 -7.04 -5.74 -5.63
CA TYR A 183 -5.96 -6.35 -6.41
C TYR A 183 -5.31 -7.54 -5.66
N ILE A 184 -4.92 -7.36 -4.40
CA ILE A 184 -4.35 -8.44 -3.54
C ILE A 184 -5.28 -9.65 -3.52
N LYS A 185 -6.59 -9.41 -3.33
CA LYS A 185 -7.62 -10.46 -3.35
C LYS A 185 -7.74 -11.13 -4.72
N SER A 186 -7.70 -10.38 -5.81
CA SER A 186 -7.83 -10.90 -7.17
C SER A 186 -6.67 -11.83 -7.58
N LYS A 187 -5.48 -11.57 -7.03
CA LYS A 187 -4.26 -12.37 -7.25
C LYS A 187 -4.18 -13.61 -6.35
N ASN A 188 -5.16 -13.80 -5.46
CA ASN A 188 -5.16 -14.87 -4.45
C ASN A 188 -3.88 -14.87 -3.59
N TYR A 189 -3.35 -13.68 -3.29
CA TYR A 189 -2.22 -13.53 -2.40
C TYR A 189 -2.61 -13.77 -0.94
N ARG A 190 -1.60 -13.97 -0.09
CA ARG A 190 -1.79 -13.99 1.36
C ARG A 190 -2.47 -12.70 1.81
N SER A 191 -3.39 -12.77 2.77
CA SER A 191 -3.95 -11.57 3.38
C SER A 191 -2.87 -10.74 4.06
N VAL A 192 -2.75 -9.49 3.63
CA VAL A 192 -1.97 -8.41 4.25
C VAL A 192 -2.85 -7.17 4.29
N GLY A 193 -2.61 -6.28 5.26
CA GLY A 193 -3.36 -5.04 5.36
C GLY A 193 -2.88 -3.98 4.38
N VAL A 194 -3.79 -3.13 3.92
CA VAL A 194 -3.49 -1.84 3.28
C VAL A 194 -3.98 -0.72 4.18
N GLY A 195 -3.06 0.11 4.66
CA GLY A 195 -3.33 1.22 5.57
C GLY A 195 -3.01 2.59 4.99
N TYR A 196 -3.04 3.59 5.87
CA TYR A 196 -2.66 4.97 5.59
C TYR A 196 -1.75 5.51 6.70
N ALA A 197 -0.73 6.27 6.33
CA ALA A 197 0.12 7.02 7.26
C ALA A 197 -0.24 8.50 7.22
N THR A 198 -0.46 9.12 8.37
CA THR A 198 -0.91 10.52 8.45
C THR A 198 -0.01 11.37 9.35
N ASN A 199 -0.09 12.69 9.18
CA ASN A 199 0.48 13.67 10.09
C ASN A 199 -0.46 13.93 11.30
N ASP A 200 0.03 14.74 12.25
CA ASP A 200 -0.68 15.15 13.49
C ASP A 200 -1.22 16.59 13.40
N ASP A 201 -1.79 16.99 12.25
CA ASP A 201 -2.45 18.30 12.13
C ASP A 201 -3.74 18.33 12.95
N ALA A 202 -3.82 19.26 13.90
CA ALA A 202 -4.90 19.32 14.88
C ALA A 202 -6.28 19.62 14.29
N ASP A 203 -6.35 20.32 13.14
CA ASP A 203 -7.60 20.75 12.54
C ASP A 203 -8.28 19.63 11.74
N ILE A 204 -7.50 18.63 11.28
CA ILE A 204 -8.02 17.56 10.41
C ILE A 204 -7.80 16.14 10.93
N ARG A 205 -6.93 15.90 11.92
CA ARG A 205 -6.56 14.53 12.36
C ARG A 205 -7.74 13.63 12.73
N GLU A 206 -8.75 14.17 13.42
CA GLU A 206 -9.92 13.38 13.82
C GLU A 206 -10.78 13.03 12.61
N ASN A 207 -10.98 13.99 11.69
CA ASN A 207 -11.70 13.74 10.45
C ASN A 207 -10.95 12.74 9.57
N LEU A 208 -9.62 12.82 9.49
CA LEU A 208 -8.79 11.86 8.74
C LEU A 208 -8.97 10.45 9.31
N ALA A 209 -8.78 10.25 10.62
CA ALA A 209 -8.96 8.94 11.25
C ALA A 209 -10.38 8.39 10.99
N ASN A 210 -11.41 9.21 11.23
CA ASN A 210 -12.79 8.80 10.99
C ASN A 210 -13.06 8.49 9.52
N PHE A 211 -12.55 9.29 8.59
CA PHE A 211 -12.80 9.11 7.16
C PHE A 211 -12.19 7.83 6.60
N PHE A 212 -10.97 7.50 7.00
CA PHE A 212 -10.30 6.30 6.50
C PHE A 212 -10.84 5.00 7.08
N ASP A 213 -11.46 5.02 8.27
CA ASP A 213 -12.15 3.86 8.86
C ASP A 213 -13.64 3.75 8.47
N CYS A 214 -14.32 4.86 8.16
CA CYS A 214 -15.77 4.81 7.92
C CYS A 214 -16.17 4.06 6.64
N GLY A 215 -17.45 3.68 6.53
CA GLY A 215 -18.03 3.16 5.29
C GLY A 215 -17.87 1.65 5.12
N ASN A 216 -17.72 1.19 3.86
CA ASN A 216 -17.54 -0.23 3.57
C ASN A 216 -16.12 -0.68 3.96
N SER A 217 -15.98 -1.82 4.62
CA SER A 217 -14.69 -2.39 5.00
C SER A 217 -13.78 -2.72 3.81
N ASP A 218 -14.33 -2.92 2.61
CA ASP A 218 -13.54 -3.10 1.39
C ASP A 218 -12.85 -1.79 0.94
N GLU A 219 -13.35 -0.63 1.39
CA GLU A 219 -12.82 0.70 1.08
C GLU A 219 -12.08 1.35 2.25
N ALA A 220 -12.40 0.94 3.48
CA ALA A 220 -11.70 1.37 4.69
C ALA A 220 -10.29 0.76 4.77
N ILE A 221 -9.41 1.45 5.47
CA ILE A 221 -8.06 0.97 5.78
C ILE A 221 -8.09 -0.30 6.64
N ASP A 222 -7.03 -1.09 6.57
CA ASP A 222 -6.83 -2.25 7.45
C ASP A 222 -5.99 -1.93 8.69
N PHE A 223 -5.24 -0.83 8.68
CA PHE A 223 -4.49 -0.30 9.82
C PHE A 223 -4.19 1.19 9.64
N TRP A 224 -3.91 1.87 10.76
CA TRP A 224 -3.62 3.29 10.82
C TRP A 224 -2.20 3.57 11.32
N GLY A 225 -1.44 4.30 10.52
CA GLY A 225 -0.12 4.78 10.85
C GLY A 225 -0.16 6.26 11.25
N TYR A 226 0.41 6.59 12.39
CA TYR A 226 0.44 7.97 12.91
C TYR A 226 1.88 8.49 12.97
N ASN A 227 2.21 9.51 12.18
CA ASN A 227 3.50 10.20 12.26
C ASN A 227 3.39 11.26 13.36
N ILE A 228 3.91 10.96 14.55
CA ILE A 228 3.69 11.76 15.76
C ILE A 228 5.01 12.15 16.41
N TYR A 229 5.18 13.45 16.59
CA TYR A 229 6.40 14.06 17.12
C TYR A 229 6.15 14.95 18.35
N SER A 230 5.00 14.80 19.00
CA SER A 230 4.59 15.64 20.13
C SER A 230 5.34 15.35 21.44
N TRP A 231 6.03 14.19 21.55
CA TRP A 231 6.91 13.89 22.67
C TRP A 231 8.35 14.31 22.36
N CYS A 232 8.80 15.39 22.98
CA CYS A 232 10.10 16.01 22.75
C CYS A 232 10.92 16.06 24.05
N GLY A 233 12.16 15.57 24.02
CA GLY A 233 13.05 15.56 25.18
C GLY A 233 12.56 14.69 26.35
N ASP A 234 12.70 15.18 27.57
CA ASP A 234 12.21 14.50 28.78
C ASP A 234 10.76 14.92 29.06
N SER A 235 9.82 14.39 28.27
CA SER A 235 8.39 14.67 28.39
C SER A 235 7.67 13.58 29.21
N SER A 236 6.34 13.61 29.20
CA SER A 236 5.47 12.64 29.88
C SER A 236 4.24 12.30 29.03
N PHE A 237 3.51 11.25 29.43
CA PHE A 237 2.29 10.80 28.75
C PHE A 237 1.23 11.91 28.58
N LYS A 238 1.13 12.81 29.56
CA LYS A 238 0.19 13.94 29.53
C LYS A 238 0.74 15.17 28.81
N GLU A 239 2.01 15.50 29.04
CA GLU A 239 2.61 16.70 28.45
C GLU A 239 2.77 16.58 26.93
N SER A 240 3.10 15.38 26.44
CA SER A 240 3.16 15.07 25.01
C SER A 240 1.78 14.98 24.35
N GLY A 241 0.69 14.94 25.13
CA GLY A 241 -0.67 14.69 24.64
C GLY A 241 -0.94 13.25 24.19
N PHE A 242 -0.04 12.31 24.45
CA PHE A 242 -0.24 10.89 24.16
C PHE A 242 -1.44 10.31 24.92
N ASP A 243 -1.79 10.86 26.08
CA ASP A 243 -3.01 10.51 26.82
C ASP A 243 -4.28 10.85 26.03
N VAL A 244 -4.31 12.02 25.40
CA VAL A 244 -5.42 12.43 24.53
C VAL A 244 -5.48 11.56 23.28
N ARG A 245 -4.35 11.34 22.59
CA ARG A 245 -4.29 10.47 21.41
C ARG A 245 -4.72 9.03 21.73
N THR A 246 -4.25 8.48 22.84
CA THR A 246 -4.61 7.12 23.27
C THR A 246 -6.12 7.00 23.49
N LYS A 247 -6.72 7.98 24.15
CA LYS A 247 -8.16 8.03 24.39
C LYS A 247 -8.98 8.14 23.10
N GLU A 248 -8.52 8.91 22.12
CA GLU A 248 -9.18 9.03 20.81
C GLU A 248 -9.24 7.67 20.09
N PHE A 249 -8.16 6.90 20.14
CA PHE A 249 -8.06 5.60 19.46
C PHE A 249 -8.57 4.40 20.28
N GLU A 250 -9.01 4.60 21.53
CA GLU A 250 -9.53 3.52 22.40
C GLU A 250 -10.68 2.71 21.77
N LYS A 251 -11.43 3.31 20.84
CA LYS A 251 -12.58 2.68 20.16
C LYS A 251 -12.34 2.38 18.69
N TYR A 252 -11.14 2.66 18.19
CA TYR A 252 -10.79 2.39 16.80
C TYR A 252 -10.78 0.87 16.56
N ASN A 253 -11.32 0.44 15.43
CA ASN A 253 -11.62 -0.97 15.14
C ASN A 253 -10.48 -1.70 14.40
N VAL A 254 -9.51 -0.96 13.86
CA VAL A 254 -8.31 -1.48 13.18
C VAL A 254 -7.04 -1.17 13.99
N PRO A 255 -5.92 -1.89 13.77
CA PRO A 255 -4.68 -1.63 14.49
C PRO A 255 -4.18 -0.22 14.23
N VAL A 256 -3.72 0.44 15.29
CA VAL A 256 -3.07 1.76 15.24
C VAL A 256 -1.65 1.65 15.78
N PHE A 257 -0.71 2.35 15.17
CA PHE A 257 0.69 2.41 15.61
C PHE A 257 1.31 3.74 15.21
N PHE A 258 2.44 4.09 15.82
CA PHE A 258 3.20 5.25 15.37
C PHE A 258 4.01 4.85 14.13
N ALA A 259 3.58 5.33 12.97
CA ALA A 259 4.29 5.07 11.71
C ALA A 259 5.62 5.83 11.67
N GLU A 260 5.72 6.93 12.40
CA GLU A 260 6.95 7.65 12.74
C GLU A 260 6.84 8.22 14.16
N TYR A 261 7.92 8.16 14.93
CA TYR A 261 8.11 8.92 16.16
C TYR A 261 9.59 9.23 16.42
N GLY A 262 9.84 10.10 17.40
CA GLY A 262 11.18 10.45 17.86
C GLY A 262 11.55 11.89 17.53
N CYS A 263 10.82 12.85 18.12
CA CYS A 263 11.11 14.29 18.03
C CYS A 263 12.59 14.55 18.28
N ASN A 264 13.27 15.23 17.36
CA ASN A 264 14.71 15.48 17.45
C ASN A 264 15.08 16.75 18.22
N THR A 265 14.12 17.44 18.85
CA THR A 265 14.41 18.66 19.63
C THR A 265 14.03 18.47 21.09
N PRO A 266 14.96 18.51 22.05
CA PRO A 266 16.41 18.64 21.90
C PRO A 266 17.12 17.35 21.46
N ARG A 267 18.36 17.49 20.95
CA ARG A 267 19.32 16.38 20.75
C ARG A 267 20.36 16.33 21.88
N PRO A 268 20.93 15.15 22.20
CA PRO A 268 20.55 13.83 21.69
C PRO A 268 19.18 13.39 22.20
N ARG A 269 18.42 12.67 21.37
CA ARG A 269 17.09 12.19 21.74
C ARG A 269 17.16 11.20 22.89
N LEU A 270 16.29 11.36 23.88
CA LEU A 270 16.26 10.50 25.05
C LEU A 270 15.44 9.22 24.83
N PHE A 271 14.48 9.25 23.88
CA PHE A 271 13.54 8.17 23.59
C PHE A 271 12.70 7.70 24.78
N THR A 272 12.40 8.59 25.73
CA THR A 272 11.59 8.24 26.92
C THR A 272 10.15 7.88 26.56
N GLU A 273 9.67 8.32 25.39
CA GLU A 273 8.39 7.91 24.80
C GLU A 273 8.27 6.40 24.57
N VAL A 274 9.39 5.68 24.40
CA VAL A 274 9.41 4.22 24.29
C VAL A 274 8.85 3.59 25.57
N GLY A 275 9.17 4.14 26.74
CA GLY A 275 8.64 3.66 28.01
C GLY A 275 7.12 3.78 28.10
N ALA A 276 6.55 4.88 27.59
CA ALA A 276 5.11 5.08 27.54
C ALA A 276 4.44 4.18 26.49
N LEU A 277 4.97 4.15 25.25
CA LEU A 277 4.40 3.44 24.11
C LEU A 277 4.25 1.93 24.36
N TYR A 278 5.22 1.32 25.04
CA TYR A 278 5.18 -0.11 25.39
C TYR A 278 4.76 -0.37 26.85
N GLY A 279 4.25 0.65 27.55
CA GLY A 279 3.71 0.56 28.90
C GLY A 279 2.21 0.23 28.94
N ASP A 280 1.68 0.04 30.14
CA ASP A 280 0.29 -0.38 30.37
C ASP A 280 -0.75 0.66 29.92
N GLU A 281 -0.38 1.95 29.91
CA GLU A 281 -1.27 3.03 29.48
C GLU A 281 -1.55 2.99 27.98
N MET A 282 -0.62 2.47 27.16
CA MET A 282 -0.70 2.57 25.70
C MET A 282 -0.88 1.23 24.99
N THR A 283 -0.34 0.13 25.52
CA THR A 283 -0.36 -1.19 24.85
C THR A 283 -1.75 -1.81 24.69
N GLY A 284 -2.75 -1.31 25.43
CA GLY A 284 -4.16 -1.62 25.22
C GLY A 284 -4.68 -1.15 23.86
N VAL A 285 -4.16 -0.03 23.35
CA VAL A 285 -4.60 0.67 22.13
C VAL A 285 -3.57 0.55 21.01
N TRP A 286 -2.33 0.92 21.28
CA TRP A 286 -1.27 1.04 20.28
C TRP A 286 -0.54 -0.28 20.05
N SER A 287 -0.24 -0.56 18.79
CA SER A 287 0.51 -1.74 18.34
C SER A 287 2.03 -1.49 18.27
N GLY A 288 2.54 -0.54 19.05
CA GLY A 288 3.95 -0.11 19.03
C GLY A 288 4.20 1.03 18.04
N GLY A 289 5.42 1.11 17.51
CA GLY A 289 5.77 2.19 16.59
C GLY A 289 7.14 2.06 15.94
N ILE A 290 7.41 2.98 15.01
CA ILE A 290 8.58 3.00 14.14
C ILE A 290 9.36 4.31 14.37
N VAL A 291 10.61 4.23 14.82
CA VAL A 291 11.48 5.40 15.00
C VAL A 291 11.88 5.97 13.65
N TYR A 292 11.76 7.28 13.47
CA TYR A 292 12.33 8.00 12.33
C TYR A 292 13.71 8.55 12.69
N MET A 293 14.83 8.12 12.10
CA MET A 293 15.04 7.08 11.08
C MET A 293 16.45 6.46 11.24
N TYR A 294 16.79 5.42 10.48
CA TYR A 294 18.08 4.74 10.60
C TYR A 294 19.27 5.62 10.16
N PHE A 295 19.20 6.19 8.96
CA PHE A 295 20.31 6.91 8.34
C PHE A 295 20.39 8.36 8.84
N GLU A 296 21.58 8.80 9.25
CA GLU A 296 21.86 10.22 9.57
C GLU A 296 22.06 11.01 8.29
N GLU A 297 21.17 11.98 8.09
CA GLU A 297 21.15 12.90 6.96
C GLU A 297 21.02 14.34 7.44
N ALA A 298 20.88 15.30 6.52
CA ALA A 298 20.83 16.73 6.86
C ALA A 298 19.64 17.11 7.76
N ASN A 299 18.62 16.25 7.84
CA ASN A 299 17.45 16.39 8.70
C ASN A 299 17.71 16.07 10.18
N GLU A 300 18.90 15.55 10.53
CA GLU A 300 19.32 15.27 11.90
C GLU A 300 18.45 14.24 12.67
N PHE A 301 17.79 13.33 11.96
CA PHE A 301 16.95 12.27 12.54
C PHE A 301 17.60 10.89 12.61
N GLY A 302 18.82 10.73 12.13
CA GLY A 302 19.46 9.43 12.04
C GLY A 302 19.88 8.81 13.37
N LEU A 303 20.12 7.50 13.30
CA LEU A 303 20.75 6.73 14.37
C LEU A 303 22.19 6.36 14.00
N ALA A 304 22.51 6.29 12.71
CA ALA A 304 23.84 5.94 12.24
C ALA A 304 24.21 6.62 10.93
N THR A 305 25.48 7.00 10.80
CA THR A 305 26.08 7.42 9.54
C THR A 305 26.72 6.21 8.85
N VAL A 306 26.49 6.05 7.54
CA VAL A 306 27.16 5.06 6.70
C VAL A 306 28.15 5.76 5.79
N LYS A 307 29.43 5.43 5.89
CA LYS A 307 30.49 5.97 5.03
C LYS A 307 31.44 4.86 4.60
N ASP A 308 31.70 4.75 3.31
CA ASP A 308 32.60 3.73 2.72
C ASP A 308 32.25 2.30 3.18
N GLY A 309 30.95 2.00 3.26
CA GLY A 309 30.45 0.72 3.74
C GLY A 309 30.57 0.47 5.25
N LYS A 310 31.05 1.45 6.03
CA LYS A 310 31.19 1.36 7.49
C LYS A 310 30.11 2.18 8.19
N VAL A 311 29.44 1.55 9.15
CA VAL A 311 28.43 2.18 10.02
C VAL A 311 29.12 2.80 11.24
N THR A 312 28.74 4.04 11.57
CA THR A 312 29.10 4.72 12.82
C THR A 312 27.82 5.15 13.52
N THR A 313 27.53 4.56 14.68
CA THR A 313 26.34 4.89 15.47
C THR A 313 26.55 6.18 16.26
N ASN A 314 25.47 6.94 16.48
CA ASN A 314 25.49 8.19 17.26
C ASN A 314 24.89 7.99 18.67
N LYS A 315 24.73 9.09 19.42
CA LYS A 315 24.19 9.05 20.79
C LYS A 315 22.71 8.67 20.84
N ASP A 316 21.95 8.99 19.80
CA ASP A 316 20.53 8.63 19.67
C ASP A 316 20.39 7.10 19.57
N PHE A 317 21.27 6.43 18.81
CA PHE A 317 21.34 4.96 18.76
C PHE A 317 21.55 4.35 20.16
N ASP A 318 22.51 4.88 20.93
CA ASP A 318 22.79 4.39 22.28
C ASP A 318 21.59 4.57 23.22
N ASN A 319 20.89 5.70 23.12
CA ASN A 319 19.73 6.01 23.95
C ASN A 319 18.53 5.12 23.57
N LEU A 320 18.22 5.01 22.27
CA LEU A 320 17.18 4.12 21.78
C LEU A 320 17.45 2.66 22.17
N SER A 321 18.67 2.16 21.96
CA SER A 321 19.06 0.79 22.32
C SER A 321 18.81 0.50 23.81
N LYS A 322 19.05 1.48 24.69
CA LYS A 322 18.76 1.37 26.13
C LYS A 322 17.28 1.36 26.45
N GLU A 323 16.49 2.26 25.87
CA GLU A 323 15.05 2.33 26.16
C GLU A 323 14.28 1.16 25.56
N ILE A 324 14.55 0.82 24.29
CA ILE A 324 13.89 -0.30 23.60
C ILE A 324 14.24 -1.66 24.22
N ALA A 325 15.40 -1.77 24.89
CA ALA A 325 15.77 -2.97 25.62
C ALA A 325 14.83 -3.25 26.81
N LYS A 326 14.26 -2.22 27.41
CA LYS A 326 13.30 -2.29 28.54
C LYS A 326 11.86 -2.52 28.08
N ALA A 327 11.54 -2.25 26.81
CA ALA A 327 10.20 -2.43 26.27
C ALA A 327 9.79 -3.93 26.25
N THR A 328 8.94 -4.35 27.18
CA THR A 328 8.40 -5.72 27.28
C THR A 328 6.87 -5.68 27.37
N PRO A 329 6.17 -5.26 26.29
CA PRO A 329 4.72 -5.10 26.33
C PRO A 329 4.04 -6.46 26.57
N SER A 330 3.00 -6.45 27.41
CA SER A 330 2.16 -7.62 27.63
C SER A 330 1.01 -7.62 26.63
N GLY A 331 0.97 -8.63 25.78
CA GLY A 331 -0.08 -8.81 24.78
C GLY A 331 -1.14 -9.83 25.17
N VAL A 332 -2.13 -9.97 24.30
CA VAL A 332 -3.16 -11.00 24.37
C VAL A 332 -2.86 -12.11 23.35
N LYS A 333 -3.32 -13.35 23.58
CA LYS A 333 -3.29 -14.40 22.57
C LYS A 333 -4.45 -14.24 21.58
N MET A 334 -4.19 -14.46 20.29
CA MET A 334 -5.18 -14.31 19.21
C MET A 334 -6.45 -15.13 19.45
N ALA A 335 -6.33 -16.34 20.00
CA ALA A 335 -7.46 -17.20 20.33
C ALA A 335 -8.34 -16.63 21.45
N ASP A 336 -7.73 -15.96 22.43
CA ASP A 336 -8.42 -15.34 23.57
C ASP A 336 -8.90 -13.92 23.26
N TYR A 337 -8.37 -13.29 22.19
CA TYR A 337 -8.78 -11.95 21.79
C TYR A 337 -10.21 -11.95 21.25
N LYS A 338 -11.09 -11.22 21.93
CA LYS A 338 -12.45 -10.92 21.49
C LYS A 338 -12.54 -9.40 21.25
N PRO A 339 -12.43 -8.92 20.00
CA PRO A 339 -12.52 -7.50 19.71
C PRO A 339 -13.85 -6.93 20.23
N SER A 340 -13.77 -5.88 21.06
CA SER A 340 -14.95 -5.11 21.49
C SER A 340 -15.21 -3.91 20.57
N ASN A 341 -14.15 -3.40 19.94
CA ASN A 341 -14.20 -2.27 19.03
C ASN A 341 -14.37 -2.81 17.61
N THR A 342 -15.62 -3.05 17.21
CA THR A 342 -15.93 -3.63 15.89
C THR A 342 -16.68 -2.66 14.99
N ALA A 343 -17.18 -1.55 15.53
CA ALA A 343 -17.88 -0.54 14.76
C ALA A 343 -16.86 0.34 14.03
N ALA A 344 -17.05 0.50 12.73
CA ALA A 344 -16.37 1.54 11.97
C ALA A 344 -16.78 2.94 12.46
N ALA A 345 -15.89 3.90 12.29
CA ALA A 345 -16.14 5.30 12.53
C ALA A 345 -17.30 5.83 11.67
N SER A 346 -17.92 6.92 12.12
CA SER A 346 -18.89 7.65 11.31
C SER A 346 -18.16 8.52 10.29
N CYS A 347 -18.58 8.48 9.03
CA CYS A 347 -17.97 9.34 8.01
C CYS A 347 -18.16 10.82 8.37
N PRO A 348 -17.09 11.63 8.35
CA PRO A 348 -17.22 13.07 8.51
C PRO A 348 -18.14 13.67 7.45
N LYS A 349 -18.91 14.68 7.83
CA LYS A 349 -19.74 15.45 6.88
C LYS A 349 -18.88 16.52 6.22
N VAL A 350 -19.10 16.72 4.92
CA VAL A 350 -18.47 17.83 4.20
C VAL A 350 -18.87 19.17 4.82
N THR A 351 -17.84 19.95 5.15
CA THR A 351 -17.90 21.29 5.70
C THR A 351 -16.86 22.14 4.96
N ALA A 352 -17.33 23.08 4.14
CA ALA A 352 -16.49 23.90 3.29
C ALA A 352 -15.37 24.60 4.10
N GLY A 353 -14.14 24.54 3.60
CA GLY A 353 -12.95 25.12 4.23
C GLY A 353 -12.42 24.38 5.46
N THR A 354 -12.99 23.25 5.86
CA THR A 354 -12.50 22.44 7.01
C THR A 354 -12.33 20.97 6.64
N TRP A 355 -13.38 20.35 6.11
CA TRP A 355 -13.36 18.96 5.66
C TRP A 355 -14.16 18.83 4.37
N GLU A 356 -13.49 18.62 3.26
CA GLU A 356 -14.14 18.70 1.95
C GLU A 356 -14.22 17.35 1.23
N ALA A 357 -13.59 16.30 1.76
CA ALA A 357 -13.68 14.96 1.19
C ALA A 357 -15.05 14.30 1.43
N GLU A 358 -15.78 14.06 0.35
CA GLU A 358 -16.97 13.21 0.34
C GLU A 358 -16.58 11.72 0.49
N SER A 359 -17.26 11.01 1.39
CA SER A 359 -16.97 9.59 1.65
C SER A 359 -17.58 8.64 0.62
N SER A 360 -18.58 9.10 -0.13
CA SER A 360 -19.25 8.30 -1.15
C SER A 360 -19.98 9.19 -2.18
N PRO A 361 -19.93 8.85 -3.48
CA PRO A 361 -19.08 7.81 -4.05
C PRO A 361 -17.60 8.21 -3.98
N LEU A 362 -16.71 7.22 -3.92
CA LEU A 362 -15.26 7.44 -4.09
C LEU A 362 -14.91 7.53 -5.59
N PRO A 363 -13.71 8.05 -5.94
CA PRO A 363 -13.18 7.94 -7.28
C PRO A 363 -13.32 6.50 -7.84
N PRO A 364 -13.69 6.34 -9.13
CA PRO A 364 -13.84 5.03 -9.76
C PRO A 364 -12.55 4.23 -9.69
N THR A 365 -12.66 2.91 -9.88
CA THR A 365 -11.47 2.08 -9.93
C THR A 365 -10.61 2.41 -11.14
N ALA A 366 -9.31 2.60 -10.93
CA ALA A 366 -8.35 2.80 -12.01
C ALA A 366 -8.25 1.52 -12.86
N ASN A 367 -8.72 1.60 -14.12
CA ASN A 367 -8.88 0.43 -14.99
C ASN A 367 -8.29 0.70 -16.38
N ALA A 368 -7.05 0.25 -16.60
CA ALA A 368 -6.34 0.43 -17.87
C ALA A 368 -7.04 -0.26 -19.04
N GLN A 369 -7.71 -1.40 -18.80
CA GLN A 369 -8.49 -2.09 -19.82
C GLN A 369 -9.68 -1.23 -20.24
N LEU A 370 -10.42 -0.63 -19.31
CA LEU A 370 -11.52 0.30 -19.63
C LEU A 370 -11.02 1.48 -20.47
N CYS A 371 -9.88 2.08 -20.09
CA CYS A 371 -9.27 3.19 -20.83
C CYS A 371 -8.91 2.79 -22.27
N SER A 372 -8.28 1.63 -22.44
CA SER A 372 -7.96 1.06 -23.76
C SER A 372 -9.21 0.76 -24.59
N CYS A 373 -10.22 0.11 -24.00
CA CYS A 373 -11.51 -0.15 -24.65
C CYS A 373 -12.18 1.15 -25.11
N MET A 374 -12.13 2.20 -24.28
CA MET A 374 -12.65 3.52 -24.62
C MET A 374 -11.91 4.10 -25.81
N MET A 375 -10.57 4.08 -25.79
CA MET A 375 -9.74 4.57 -26.89
C MET A 375 -10.05 3.89 -28.22
N ASP A 376 -10.32 2.58 -28.23
CA ASP A 376 -10.69 1.84 -29.44
C ASP A 376 -11.99 2.33 -30.09
N THR A 377 -12.90 2.91 -29.30
CA THR A 377 -14.18 3.41 -29.80
C THR A 377 -14.11 4.83 -30.37
N LEU A 378 -12.99 5.54 -30.20
CA LEU A 378 -12.86 6.93 -30.60
C LEU A 378 -12.51 7.08 -32.08
N SER A 379 -13.20 7.98 -32.76
CA SER A 379 -12.93 8.37 -34.15
C SER A 379 -12.01 9.59 -34.26
N CYS A 380 -11.87 10.34 -33.17
CA CYS A 380 -10.95 11.46 -33.05
C CYS A 380 -10.10 11.27 -31.78
N VAL A 381 -8.79 11.41 -31.89
CA VAL A 381 -7.87 11.27 -30.75
C VAL A 381 -6.82 12.36 -30.76
N VAL A 382 -6.21 12.62 -29.61
CA VAL A 382 -5.01 13.47 -29.53
C VAL A 382 -3.90 12.83 -30.36
N ALA A 383 -3.24 13.61 -31.20
CA ALA A 383 -2.18 13.10 -32.06
C ALA A 383 -0.94 12.76 -31.22
N ASP A 384 -0.21 11.69 -31.59
CA ASP A 384 0.94 11.21 -30.81
C ASP A 384 2.08 12.20 -30.64
N LYS A 385 2.19 13.15 -31.58
CA LYS A 385 3.18 14.23 -31.58
C LYS A 385 2.78 15.46 -30.76
N THR A 386 1.62 15.44 -30.11
CA THR A 386 1.12 16.58 -29.34
C THR A 386 1.83 16.62 -28.00
N ASP A 387 2.37 17.78 -27.65
CA ASP A 387 3.04 18.01 -26.38
C ASP A 387 2.03 17.98 -25.22
N GLU A 388 2.43 17.49 -24.05
CA GLU A 388 1.56 17.49 -22.87
C GLU A 388 1.30 18.91 -22.36
N ASP A 389 2.24 19.83 -22.57
CA ASP A 389 2.06 21.26 -22.26
C ASP A 389 0.87 21.87 -23.02
N ASP A 390 0.53 21.31 -24.19
CA ASP A 390 -0.60 21.74 -25.00
C ASP A 390 -1.95 21.19 -24.51
N PHE A 391 -1.96 20.18 -23.62
CA PHE A 391 -3.20 19.53 -23.20
C PHE A 391 -4.09 20.48 -22.39
N GLY A 392 -3.50 21.34 -21.55
CA GLY A 392 -4.23 22.31 -20.74
C GLY A 392 -5.11 23.24 -21.58
N ASP A 393 -4.58 23.80 -22.66
CA ASP A 393 -5.32 24.67 -23.58
C ASP A 393 -6.48 23.92 -24.26
N MET A 394 -6.24 22.67 -24.66
CA MET A 394 -7.26 21.85 -25.30
C MET A 394 -8.37 21.45 -24.32
N PHE A 395 -8.04 21.06 -23.09
CA PHE A 395 -9.00 20.81 -22.02
C PHE A 395 -9.81 22.07 -21.71
N GLY A 396 -9.15 23.20 -21.51
CA GLY A 396 -9.80 24.48 -21.22
C GLY A 396 -10.82 24.87 -22.29
N PHE A 397 -10.49 24.68 -23.57
CA PHE A 397 -11.42 24.91 -24.66
C PHE A 397 -12.58 23.89 -24.64
N VAL A 398 -12.30 22.59 -24.69
CA VAL A 398 -13.35 21.57 -24.88
C VAL A 398 -14.26 21.47 -23.65
N CYS A 399 -13.69 21.47 -22.45
CA CYS A 399 -14.44 21.40 -21.20
C CYS A 399 -15.10 22.73 -20.84
N GLY A 400 -14.62 23.86 -21.35
CA GLY A 400 -15.27 25.17 -21.18
C GLY A 400 -16.54 25.34 -22.02
N LEU A 401 -16.76 24.49 -23.02
CA LEU A 401 -17.95 24.56 -23.88
C LEU A 401 -19.14 23.84 -23.24
N LYS A 402 -20.32 24.44 -23.38
CA LYS A 402 -21.61 23.82 -23.07
C LYS A 402 -21.63 23.22 -21.66
N ASP A 403 -21.17 24.01 -20.70
CA ASP A 403 -21.15 23.68 -19.28
C ASP A 403 -20.46 22.34 -18.96
N GLY A 404 -19.36 22.03 -19.67
CA GLY A 404 -18.57 20.83 -19.42
C GLY A 404 -19.12 19.54 -20.01
N GLN A 405 -20.17 19.59 -20.84
CA GLN A 405 -20.84 18.38 -21.35
C GLN A 405 -19.88 17.38 -22.02
N TYR A 406 -18.84 17.87 -22.70
CA TYR A 406 -17.88 17.01 -23.43
C TYR A 406 -16.90 16.31 -22.50
N CYS A 407 -16.79 16.75 -21.25
CA CYS A 407 -15.86 16.23 -20.26
C CYS A 407 -16.57 15.50 -19.11
N ALA A 408 -17.88 15.27 -19.21
CA ALA A 408 -18.65 14.58 -18.16
C ALA A 408 -18.08 13.19 -17.82
N GLY A 409 -17.65 12.41 -18.82
CA GLY A 409 -17.09 11.07 -18.63
C GLY A 409 -15.67 11.04 -18.05
N ILE A 410 -14.99 12.18 -17.98
CA ILE A 410 -13.68 12.35 -17.35
C ILE A 410 -13.75 13.28 -16.14
N ASN A 411 -14.95 13.69 -15.74
CA ASN A 411 -15.13 14.65 -14.66
C ASN A 411 -14.56 14.09 -13.36
N ARG A 412 -13.90 14.96 -12.61
CA ARG A 412 -13.32 14.63 -11.31
C ARG A 412 -13.88 15.55 -10.23
N ASN A 413 -15.12 16.02 -10.36
CA ASN A 413 -15.64 17.00 -9.40
C ASN A 413 -15.70 16.38 -8.00
N ILE A 414 -14.71 16.78 -7.20
CA ILE A 414 -14.42 16.24 -5.88
C ILE A 414 -15.40 16.80 -4.84
N THR A 415 -16.03 17.96 -5.11
CA THR A 415 -16.98 18.62 -4.21
C THR A 415 -18.41 18.09 -4.30
N SER A 416 -18.80 17.51 -5.45
CA SER A 416 -20.15 16.97 -5.65
C SER A 416 -20.18 15.45 -5.87
N GLY A 417 -19.04 14.76 -5.77
CA GLY A 417 -18.91 13.31 -5.94
C GLY A 417 -19.23 12.79 -7.36
N ALA A 418 -19.30 13.67 -8.36
CA ALA A 418 -19.62 13.27 -9.72
C ALA A 418 -18.35 12.88 -10.48
N TYR A 419 -17.94 11.62 -10.35
CA TYR A 419 -16.79 11.09 -11.07
C TYR A 419 -17.20 10.42 -12.39
N GLY A 420 -16.57 10.83 -13.48
CA GLY A 420 -16.64 10.11 -14.75
C GLY A 420 -15.76 8.85 -14.70
N SER A 421 -16.22 7.76 -15.31
CA SER A 421 -15.54 6.46 -15.29
C SER A 421 -14.16 6.51 -15.95
N TYR A 422 -13.90 7.47 -16.84
CA TYR A 422 -12.63 7.66 -17.53
C TYR A 422 -11.71 8.66 -16.84
N GLY A 423 -12.12 9.26 -15.71
CA GLY A 423 -11.30 10.22 -14.97
C GLY A 423 -9.99 9.63 -14.41
N MET A 424 -9.85 8.31 -14.39
CA MET A 424 -8.64 7.61 -13.93
C MET A 424 -7.68 7.25 -15.09
N CYS A 425 -8.07 7.51 -16.35
CA CYS A 425 -7.20 7.26 -17.51
C CYS A 425 -6.05 8.28 -17.58
N SER A 426 -5.07 8.07 -18.46
CA SER A 426 -4.02 9.08 -18.68
C SER A 426 -4.59 10.39 -19.24
N ALA A 427 -3.89 11.51 -19.04
CA ALA A 427 -4.33 12.82 -19.53
C ALA A 427 -4.62 12.80 -21.05
N LYS A 428 -3.76 12.14 -21.83
CA LYS A 428 -3.96 11.97 -23.28
C LYS A 428 -5.22 11.18 -23.64
N GLU A 429 -5.52 10.11 -22.90
CA GLU A 429 -6.73 9.31 -23.10
C GLU A 429 -7.99 10.09 -22.73
N GLN A 430 -7.95 10.81 -21.61
CA GLN A 430 -9.04 11.68 -21.18
C GLN A 430 -9.32 12.80 -22.20
N LEU A 431 -8.26 13.47 -22.66
CA LEU A 431 -8.39 14.52 -23.67
C LEU A 431 -8.90 13.93 -24.98
N SER A 432 -8.43 12.75 -25.37
CA SER A 432 -8.93 12.03 -26.56
C SER A 432 -10.44 11.75 -26.46
N PHE A 433 -10.93 11.33 -25.30
CA PHE A 433 -12.37 11.17 -25.05
C PHE A 433 -13.12 12.49 -25.25
N ALA A 434 -12.63 13.58 -24.65
CA ALA A 434 -13.27 14.89 -24.71
C ALA A 434 -13.29 15.47 -26.15
N VAL A 435 -12.15 15.45 -26.87
CA VAL A 435 -12.10 15.94 -28.26
C VAL A 435 -12.94 15.09 -29.20
N ASN A 436 -13.09 13.79 -28.94
CA ASN A 436 -14.00 12.93 -29.70
C ASN A 436 -15.46 13.30 -29.46
N ALA A 437 -15.86 13.57 -28.21
CA ALA A 437 -17.20 14.03 -27.88
C ALA A 437 -17.50 15.37 -28.58
N TYR A 438 -16.54 16.30 -28.60
CA TYR A 438 -16.64 17.55 -29.35
C TYR A 438 -16.75 17.33 -30.86
N ALA A 439 -15.89 16.50 -31.45
CA ALA A 439 -15.87 16.24 -32.89
C ALA A 439 -17.16 15.56 -33.40
N LYS A 440 -17.87 14.80 -32.55
CA LYS A 440 -19.20 14.26 -32.87
C LYS A 440 -20.28 15.34 -32.94
N ALA A 441 -20.13 16.42 -32.18
CA ALA A 441 -21.08 17.53 -32.14
C ALA A 441 -20.75 18.64 -33.14
N VAL A 442 -19.48 18.76 -33.57
CA VAL A 442 -19.00 19.83 -34.45
C VAL A 442 -18.36 19.24 -35.71
N SER A 443 -19.00 19.48 -36.86
CA SER A 443 -18.48 19.05 -38.16
C SER A 443 -17.09 19.63 -38.42
N GLY A 444 -16.12 18.78 -38.76
CA GLY A 444 -14.71 19.18 -38.93
C GLY A 444 -13.98 19.49 -37.61
N GLY A 445 -14.58 19.16 -36.46
CA GLY A 445 -14.01 19.43 -35.14
C GLY A 445 -12.75 18.63 -34.79
N CYS A 446 -12.42 17.59 -35.56
CA CYS A 446 -11.24 16.76 -35.33
C CYS A 446 -10.00 17.30 -36.06
N SER A 447 -9.42 18.39 -35.54
CA SER A 447 -8.13 18.89 -36.01
C SER A 447 -7.32 19.54 -34.90
N PHE A 448 -7.91 20.48 -34.15
CA PHE A 448 -7.23 21.22 -33.08
C PHE A 448 -5.87 21.77 -33.52
N LYS A 449 -5.80 22.43 -34.68
CA LYS A 449 -4.56 22.91 -35.31
C LYS A 449 -3.51 21.80 -35.53
N GLY A 450 -3.96 20.58 -35.78
CA GLY A 450 -3.10 19.40 -35.99
C GLY A 450 -2.71 18.65 -34.70
N LYS A 451 -3.24 19.06 -33.55
CA LYS A 451 -3.07 18.40 -32.24
C LYS A 451 -4.06 17.25 -32.01
N ALA A 452 -5.08 17.13 -32.87
CA ALA A 452 -5.96 15.97 -32.92
C ALA A 452 -5.99 15.38 -34.33
N THR A 453 -6.18 14.06 -34.42
CA THR A 453 -6.25 13.34 -35.68
C THR A 453 -7.41 12.34 -35.68
N THR A 454 -7.97 12.11 -36.86
CA THR A 454 -8.99 11.09 -37.06
C THR A 454 -8.36 9.72 -37.12
N LYS A 455 -9.04 8.71 -36.57
CA LYS A 455 -8.70 7.30 -36.74
C LYS A 455 -9.96 6.47 -36.97
N SER A 456 -9.78 5.23 -37.45
CA SER A 456 -10.88 4.28 -37.57
C SER A 456 -11.38 3.86 -36.19
N ALA A 457 -12.64 4.15 -35.89
CA ALA A 457 -13.28 3.75 -34.65
C ALA A 457 -13.78 2.30 -34.74
N THR A 458 -13.58 1.53 -33.69
CA THR A 458 -14.13 0.18 -33.55
C THR A 458 -15.44 0.26 -32.76
N ALA A 459 -16.57 0.09 -33.45
CA ALA A 459 -17.90 0.20 -32.83
C ALA A 459 -18.16 -0.85 -31.74
N SER A 460 -17.46 -1.98 -31.78
CA SER A 460 -17.51 -3.04 -30.77
C SER A 460 -16.13 -3.65 -30.61
N PRO A 461 -15.29 -3.11 -29.70
CA PRO A 461 -13.96 -3.65 -29.45
C PRO A 461 -14.04 -5.14 -29.07
N THR A 462 -13.27 -5.97 -29.77
CA THR A 462 -13.31 -7.44 -29.63
C THR A 462 -12.42 -7.96 -28.51
N ALA A 463 -11.60 -7.11 -27.91
CA ALA A 463 -10.83 -7.48 -26.73
C ALA A 463 -11.78 -7.96 -25.62
N SER A 464 -11.41 -9.07 -24.98
CA SER A 464 -12.19 -9.68 -23.91
C SER A 464 -12.59 -8.63 -22.87
N GLY A 465 -13.83 -8.65 -22.40
CA GLY A 465 -14.33 -7.72 -21.37
C GLY A 465 -14.75 -6.33 -21.86
N CYS A 466 -14.27 -5.83 -23.01
CA CYS A 466 -14.58 -4.45 -23.45
C CYS A 466 -16.07 -4.19 -23.65
N SER A 467 -16.81 -5.12 -24.24
CA SER A 467 -18.26 -4.95 -24.47
C SER A 467 -19.05 -4.78 -23.17
N ASN A 468 -18.66 -5.49 -22.09
CA ASN A 468 -19.31 -5.37 -20.79
C ASN A 468 -18.93 -4.05 -20.11
N LEU A 469 -17.63 -3.74 -20.06
CA LEU A 469 -17.11 -2.50 -19.46
C LEU A 469 -17.75 -1.25 -20.09
N LEU A 470 -17.76 -1.17 -21.43
CA LEU A 470 -18.34 -0.05 -22.16
C LEU A 470 -19.86 0.05 -21.98
N LYS A 471 -20.55 -1.08 -21.78
CA LYS A 471 -21.99 -1.11 -21.50
C LYS A 471 -22.31 -0.57 -20.10
N GLU A 472 -21.49 -0.87 -19.10
CA GLU A 472 -21.67 -0.39 -17.72
C GLU A 472 -21.46 1.13 -17.60
N VAL A 473 -20.42 1.66 -18.26
CA VAL A 473 -20.11 3.11 -18.21
C VAL A 473 -21.00 3.95 -19.13
N GLY A 474 -21.56 3.33 -20.18
CA GLY A 474 -22.36 4.00 -21.20
C GLY A 474 -21.56 4.95 -22.10
N ALA A 475 -22.21 5.45 -23.14
CA ALA A 475 -21.56 6.28 -24.15
C ALA A 475 -21.02 7.62 -23.60
N ALA A 476 -21.63 8.14 -22.53
CA ALA A 476 -21.20 9.36 -21.86
C ALA A 476 -20.04 9.14 -20.87
N GLY A 477 -19.71 7.88 -20.53
CA GLY A 477 -18.68 7.58 -19.54
C GLY A 477 -19.03 7.98 -18.11
N THR A 478 -20.32 8.15 -17.80
CA THR A 478 -20.81 8.59 -16.48
C THR A 478 -21.42 7.47 -15.65
N GLY A 479 -21.43 6.24 -16.17
CA GLY A 479 -21.83 5.06 -15.41
C GLY A 479 -20.75 4.64 -14.39
N SER A 480 -20.96 3.49 -13.76
CA SER A 480 -20.01 2.93 -12.79
C SER A 480 -19.67 1.51 -13.18
N VAL A 481 -18.37 1.20 -13.18
CA VAL A 481 -17.89 -0.17 -13.41
C VAL A 481 -17.94 -0.93 -12.10
N THR A 482 -18.52 -2.12 -12.11
CA THR A 482 -18.59 -3.00 -10.94
C THR A 482 -17.57 -4.14 -10.97
N SER A 483 -16.94 -4.38 -12.12
CA SER A 483 -15.90 -5.39 -12.31
C SER A 483 -14.51 -4.87 -11.95
N ALA A 484 -13.75 -5.62 -11.16
CA ALA A 484 -12.35 -5.32 -10.86
C ALA A 484 -11.49 -5.30 -12.15
N PRO A 485 -10.42 -4.47 -12.21
CA PRO A 485 -9.46 -4.49 -13.32
C PRO A 485 -8.84 -5.88 -13.43
N GLN A 486 -8.89 -6.49 -14.61
CA GLN A 486 -8.05 -7.65 -14.89
C GLN A 486 -6.62 -7.16 -15.06
N ALA A 487 -5.68 -7.73 -14.31
CA ALA A 487 -4.25 -7.50 -14.55
C ALA A 487 -3.95 -7.81 -16.01
N SER A 488 -3.44 -6.83 -16.76
CA SER A 488 -2.95 -7.05 -18.12
C SER A 488 -1.78 -8.03 -18.05
N GLY A 489 -2.00 -9.27 -18.48
CA GLY A 489 -0.97 -10.31 -18.45
C GLY A 489 0.22 -9.94 -19.32
N SER A 490 1.39 -9.80 -18.71
CA SER A 490 2.67 -9.89 -19.40
C SER A 490 2.74 -11.23 -20.13
N ALA A 491 3.06 -11.18 -21.42
CA ALA A 491 3.18 -12.37 -22.26
C ALA A 491 4.35 -13.24 -21.77
N SER A 492 4.05 -14.43 -21.23
CA SER A 492 5.03 -15.51 -21.11
C SER A 492 4.35 -16.89 -21.20
N GLY A 493 4.73 -17.66 -22.22
CA GLY A 493 4.77 -19.13 -22.19
C GLY A 493 3.44 -19.88 -22.33
N SER A 494 3.17 -20.37 -23.54
CA SER A 494 2.15 -21.39 -23.84
C SER A 494 2.27 -22.63 -22.93
N GLY A 495 1.26 -22.87 -22.11
CA GLY A 495 1.03 -24.14 -21.41
C GLY A 495 -0.45 -24.53 -21.52
N SER A 496 -0.74 -25.70 -22.08
CA SER A 496 -2.06 -26.12 -22.53
C SER A 496 -3.12 -26.24 -21.43
N ASN A 497 -4.35 -25.84 -21.76
CA ASN A 497 -5.59 -26.09 -21.05
C ASN A 497 -5.71 -27.50 -20.44
N SER A 498 -6.15 -27.56 -19.18
CA SER A 498 -7.08 -28.60 -18.74
C SER A 498 -8.21 -27.96 -17.91
N THR A 499 -9.42 -28.25 -18.36
CA THR A 499 -10.71 -27.85 -17.78
C THR A 499 -11.00 -28.61 -16.50
N GLY A 500 -11.35 -27.89 -15.42
CA GLY A 500 -11.85 -28.49 -14.18
C GLY A 500 -12.99 -27.66 -13.60
N ALA A 501 -14.21 -28.16 -13.77
CA ALA A 501 -15.44 -27.57 -13.27
C ALA A 501 -15.50 -27.53 -11.73
N ALA A 502 -16.14 -26.49 -11.22
CA ALA A 502 -16.43 -26.30 -9.80
C ALA A 502 -17.20 -27.47 -9.18
N SER A 503 -16.96 -27.74 -7.90
CA SER A 503 -17.87 -28.52 -7.05
C SER A 503 -17.90 -27.92 -5.66
N GLY A 504 -19.11 -27.65 -5.19
CA GLY A 504 -19.42 -26.92 -3.98
C GLY A 504 -18.98 -27.61 -2.70
N LEU A 505 -18.72 -26.75 -1.71
CA LEU A 505 -18.49 -27.09 -0.31
C LEU A 505 -19.72 -27.82 0.26
N MET A 506 -19.52 -29.07 0.70
CA MET A 506 -20.39 -29.71 1.68
C MET A 506 -19.56 -30.07 2.93
N VAL A 507 -20.07 -29.63 4.06
CA VAL A 507 -19.56 -29.85 5.43
C VAL A 507 -19.64 -31.35 5.76
N PRO A 508 -18.58 -32.02 6.28
CA PRO A 508 -18.72 -33.38 6.76
C PRO A 508 -19.25 -33.39 8.20
N SER A 509 -20.48 -33.88 8.37
CA SER A 509 -20.98 -34.43 9.63
C SER A 509 -20.31 -35.77 9.89
N LEU A 510 -19.67 -35.93 11.05
CA LEU A 510 -19.18 -37.22 11.54
C LEU A 510 -20.36 -38.17 11.78
N ASN A 511 -20.36 -39.31 11.09
CA ASN A 511 -21.11 -40.48 11.52
C ASN A 511 -20.18 -41.71 11.54
N SER A 512 -20.23 -42.41 12.66
CA SER A 512 -19.40 -43.52 13.08
C SER A 512 -19.69 -44.80 12.29
N GLY A 513 -18.66 -45.41 11.71
CA GLY A 513 -18.70 -46.81 11.31
C GLY A 513 -17.93 -47.12 10.01
N ALA A 514 -16.64 -47.44 10.13
CA ALA A 514 -15.90 -48.39 9.27
C ALA A 514 -14.40 -48.29 9.60
N MET A 515 -14.03 -48.85 10.76
CA MET A 515 -12.63 -49.06 11.13
C MET A 515 -12.20 -50.41 10.55
N GLY A 516 -11.29 -50.38 9.58
CA GLY A 516 -10.59 -51.58 9.09
C GLY A 516 -10.44 -51.61 7.58
N LEU A 517 -9.33 -51.04 7.05
CA LEU A 517 -8.64 -51.47 5.81
C LEU A 517 -7.46 -50.57 5.33
N TYR A 518 -6.91 -49.67 6.16
CA TYR A 518 -5.80 -48.78 5.76
C TYR A 518 -4.44 -49.09 6.41
N LEU A 519 -4.06 -50.37 6.53
CA LEU A 519 -2.74 -50.78 7.04
C LEU A 519 -1.92 -51.66 6.08
N LEU A 520 -2.27 -51.74 4.79
CA LEU A 520 -1.53 -52.57 3.82
C LEU A 520 -1.07 -51.84 2.54
N GLY A 521 -1.30 -50.52 2.41
CA GLY A 521 -0.93 -49.75 1.21
C GLY A 521 0.41 -49.00 1.27
N ALA A 522 1.05 -48.89 2.44
CA ALA A 522 2.22 -48.03 2.64
C ALA A 522 3.59 -48.75 2.50
N VAL A 523 3.62 -50.03 2.15
CA VAL A 523 4.87 -50.82 1.99
C VAL A 523 5.23 -51.08 0.53
N ALA A 524 4.33 -50.84 -0.43
CA ALA A 524 4.56 -51.19 -1.84
C ALA A 524 5.11 -50.07 -2.74
N SER A 525 5.08 -48.80 -2.30
CA SER A 525 5.55 -47.67 -3.14
C SER A 525 7.03 -47.29 -2.91
N GLY A 526 7.67 -47.88 -1.90
CA GLY A 526 9.04 -47.54 -1.48
C GLY A 526 10.17 -48.36 -2.14
N MET A 527 9.87 -49.34 -2.98
CA MET A 527 10.88 -50.23 -3.59
C MET A 527 11.10 -50.03 -5.11
N ALA A 528 10.50 -49.00 -5.73
CA ALA A 528 10.59 -48.78 -7.18
C ALA A 528 11.46 -47.57 -7.59
N MET A 529 12.31 -47.05 -6.69
CA MET A 529 13.24 -45.93 -6.96
C MET A 529 14.69 -46.27 -6.58
N ILE A 530 15.05 -47.55 -6.63
CA ILE A 530 16.44 -48.04 -6.66
C ILE A 530 16.51 -49.04 -7.80
N LEU A 531 16.53 -48.52 -9.03
CA LEU A 531 16.97 -49.14 -10.30
C LEU A 531 16.33 -48.32 -11.44
N LEU A 532 16.92 -47.15 -11.71
CA LEU A 532 17.11 -46.53 -13.03
C LEU A 532 18.00 -45.30 -12.88
#